data_AF-A0AAN7RED0-F1
#
_entry.id   AF-A0AAN7RED0-F1
#
_cell.length_a   1.000
_cell.length_b   1.000
_cell.length_c   1.000
_cell.angle_alpha   90.00
_cell.angle_beta   90.00
_cell.angle_gamma   90.00
#
_symmetry.space_group_name_H-M   'P 1'
#
loop_
_entity.id
_entity.type
_entity.pdbx_description
1 polymer ?
#
loop_
_entity_poly.entity_id
_entity_poly.type
_entity_poly.pdbx_seq_one_letter_code
_entity_poly.pdbx_strand_id
1 'polypeptide(L)'
;MEGRLHQGHDPAASLVDPELGDRDLQPLPQPLPAKSRLLLISISITVGLMNLVYCWFGAMPCCYGRGGLAGQYKFGGRSGACVAIVGAAKLVLGLALGNSLGIVLNHFPLGILGVLLRLAGIELAMASRDMSSKEDSMVMLICTAISPVGSSTTLGFLCGWSCTRS
;
A
#
# COMPACT_ATOMS: atom_id res chain seq x y z
N MET A 1 36.20 -32.78 -20.11
CA MET A 1 35.93 -33.44 -18.83
C MET A 1 35.52 -32.32 -17.88
N GLU A 2 34.32 -31.78 -18.07
CA GLU A 2 33.11 -32.17 -17.30
C GLU A 2 33.16 -31.53 -15.89
N GLY A 3 32.23 -30.66 -15.48
CA GLY A 3 30.93 -30.40 -16.06
C GLY A 3 30.27 -29.11 -15.55
N ARG A 4 29.31 -28.64 -16.36
CA ARG A 4 28.11 -28.00 -15.85
C ARG A 4 27.24 -29.07 -15.20
N LEU A 5 26.61 -28.76 -14.07
CA LEU A 5 25.17 -28.97 -13.82
C LEU A 5 24.78 -28.52 -12.41
N HIS A 6 23.51 -28.08 -12.29
CA HIS A 6 22.80 -27.53 -11.12
C HIS A 6 23.10 -26.06 -10.83
N GLN A 7 22.43 -25.08 -11.46
CA GLN A 7 20.98 -24.86 -11.60
C GLN A 7 20.28 -24.73 -10.23
N GLY A 8 20.28 -23.48 -9.77
CA GLY A 8 19.50 -22.92 -8.67
C GLY A 8 19.57 -21.40 -8.77
N HIS A 9 19.42 -20.87 -9.98
CA HIS A 9 19.27 -19.44 -10.22
C HIS A 9 17.79 -19.14 -9.93
N ASP A 10 17.49 -18.73 -8.71
CA ASP A 10 16.23 -18.07 -8.39
C ASP A 10 16.35 -16.59 -8.80
N PRO A 11 15.80 -16.16 -9.96
CA PRO A 11 15.84 -14.76 -10.37
C PRO A 11 14.92 -13.85 -9.52
N ALA A 12 14.27 -14.39 -8.48
CA ALA A 12 13.37 -13.64 -7.59
C ALA A 12 14.05 -13.11 -6.32
N ALA A 13 15.25 -13.59 -5.95
CA ALA A 13 15.88 -13.26 -4.66
C ALA A 13 16.79 -12.02 -4.68
N SER A 14 17.19 -11.53 -5.86
CA SER A 14 18.21 -10.47 -5.98
C SER A 14 17.66 -9.09 -6.37
N LEU A 15 16.34 -8.90 -6.41
CA LEU A 15 15.72 -7.62 -6.83
C LEU A 15 15.17 -6.78 -5.68
N VAL A 16 15.43 -7.19 -4.43
CA VAL A 16 15.28 -6.32 -3.26
C VAL A 16 16.67 -5.76 -2.95
N ASP A 17 17.09 -4.77 -3.75
CA ASP A 17 18.22 -3.91 -3.40
C ASP A 17 17.91 -3.28 -2.03
N PRO A 18 18.69 -3.57 -0.96
CA PRO A 18 18.42 -3.09 0.41
C PRO A 18 18.79 -1.62 0.63
N GLU A 19 19.01 -0.83 -0.43
CA GLU A 19 19.35 0.60 -0.42
C GLU A 19 18.21 1.48 -0.96
N LEU A 20 16.96 1.10 -0.71
CA LEU A 20 15.77 1.92 -0.99
C LEU A 20 15.20 2.47 0.34
N GLY A 21 16.12 2.81 1.24
CA GLY A 21 15.85 3.59 2.44
C GLY A 21 15.94 5.08 2.11
N ASP A 22 14.80 5.75 2.29
CA ASP A 22 14.73 7.11 2.85
C ASP A 22 14.95 8.34 1.95
N ARG A 23 15.22 8.26 0.65
CA ARG A 23 15.61 9.48 -0.10
C ARG A 23 14.97 9.83 -1.44
N ASP A 24 13.74 9.39 -1.75
CA ASP A 24 13.03 9.95 -2.92
C ASP A 24 11.52 10.12 -2.69
N LEU A 25 11.18 11.11 -1.86
CA LEU A 25 9.97 11.92 -2.05
C LEU A 25 10.22 13.05 -3.06
N GLN A 26 11.20 12.90 -3.96
CA GLN A 26 11.45 13.85 -5.03
C GLN A 26 10.47 13.59 -6.20
N PRO A 27 9.82 14.64 -6.76
CA PRO A 27 8.99 14.53 -7.94
C PRO A 27 9.79 13.87 -9.07
N LEU A 28 9.33 12.70 -9.49
CA LEU A 28 10.05 11.88 -10.44
C LEU A 28 10.15 12.60 -11.80
N PRO A 29 11.36 12.93 -12.29
CA PRO A 29 11.54 13.46 -13.63
C PRO A 29 11.14 12.41 -14.68
N GLN A 30 10.30 12.81 -15.64
CA GLN A 30 9.95 12.00 -16.80
C GLN A 30 11.18 12.02 -17.74
N PRO A 31 11.95 10.92 -17.91
CA PRO A 31 11.49 9.54 -18.07
C PRO A 31 12.09 8.55 -17.05
N LEU A 32 11.22 7.72 -16.46
CA LEU A 32 11.61 6.68 -15.50
C LEU A 32 12.41 5.54 -16.18
N PRO A 33 13.48 5.02 -15.56
CA PRO A 33 14.23 3.90 -16.12
C PRO A 33 13.34 2.66 -16.31
N ALA A 34 13.61 1.87 -17.36
CA ALA A 34 12.80 0.72 -17.75
C ALA A 34 12.59 -0.30 -16.61
N LYS A 35 13.59 -0.50 -15.74
CA LYS A 35 13.53 -1.42 -14.58
C LYS A 35 12.38 -1.09 -13.62
N SER A 36 12.15 0.19 -13.33
CA SER A 36 11.12 0.63 -12.38
C SER A 36 9.71 0.63 -12.96
N ARG A 37 9.54 0.77 -14.28
CA ARG A 37 8.25 0.56 -14.95
C ARG A 37 7.81 -0.90 -14.80
N LEU A 38 8.74 -1.84 -15.02
CA LEU A 38 8.49 -3.27 -14.86
C LEU A 38 8.13 -3.63 -13.40
N LEU A 39 8.83 -3.01 -12.43
CA LEU A 39 8.52 -3.20 -11.01
C LEU A 39 7.10 -2.71 -10.66
N LEU A 40 6.71 -1.51 -11.13
CA LEU A 40 5.37 -0.96 -10.90
C LEU A 40 4.29 -1.91 -11.44
N ILE A 41 4.45 -2.35 -12.69
CA ILE A 41 3.51 -3.27 -13.34
C ILE A 41 3.41 -4.58 -12.56
N SER A 42 4.55 -5.12 -12.10
CA SER A 42 4.60 -6.34 -11.30
C SER A 42 3.83 -6.18 -9.97
N ILE A 43 4.06 -5.10 -9.22
CA ILE A 43 3.35 -4.83 -7.96
C ILE A 43 1.83 -4.70 -8.22
N SER A 44 1.45 -4.00 -9.28
CA SER A 44 0.04 -3.80 -9.65
C SER A 44 -0.66 -5.13 -9.96
N ILE A 45 -0.01 -6.00 -10.75
CA ILE A 45 -0.54 -7.33 -11.09
C ILE A 45 -0.68 -8.19 -9.83
N THR A 46 0.33 -8.20 -8.96
CA THR A 46 0.29 -8.99 -7.72
C THR A 46 -0.83 -8.53 -6.79
N VAL A 47 -0.96 -7.24 -6.55
CA VAL A 47 -2.03 -6.70 -5.68
C VAL A 47 -3.41 -6.92 -6.30
N GLY A 48 -3.55 -6.76 -7.62
CA GLY A 48 -4.79 -7.05 -8.34
C GLY A 48 -5.22 -8.52 -8.21
N LEU A 49 -4.28 -9.45 -8.39
CA LEU A 49 -4.54 -10.88 -8.26
C LEU A 49 -4.88 -11.28 -6.81
N MET A 50 -4.14 -10.74 -5.84
CA MET A 50 -4.42 -10.91 -4.42
C MET A 50 -5.82 -10.41 -4.06
N ASN A 51 -6.21 -9.23 -4.55
CA ASN A 51 -7.52 -8.66 -4.31
C ASN A 51 -8.65 -9.51 -4.91
N LEU A 52 -8.45 -10.06 -6.11
CA LEU A 52 -9.44 -10.92 -6.76
C LEU A 52 -9.70 -12.19 -5.94
N VAL A 53 -8.65 -12.79 -5.40
CA VAL A 53 -8.74 -13.97 -4.54
C VAL A 53 -9.33 -13.61 -3.18
N TYR A 54 -8.84 -12.56 -2.52
CA TYR A 54 -9.27 -12.23 -1.15
C TYR A 54 -10.68 -11.63 -1.06
N CYS A 55 -11.08 -10.80 -2.02
CA CYS A 55 -12.46 -10.29 -2.06
C CYS A 55 -13.48 -11.42 -2.21
N TRP A 56 -13.13 -12.52 -2.89
CA TRP A 56 -14.00 -13.70 -2.98
C TRP A 56 -14.28 -14.31 -1.59
N PHE A 57 -13.32 -14.23 -0.69
CA PHE A 57 -13.46 -14.66 0.71
C PHE A 57 -14.06 -13.56 1.62
N GLY A 58 -14.56 -12.46 1.06
CA GLY A 58 -15.16 -11.35 1.81
C GLY A 58 -14.13 -10.41 2.46
N ALA A 59 -12.85 -10.46 2.06
CA ALA A 59 -11.86 -9.50 2.52
C ALA A 59 -12.08 -8.12 1.88
N MET A 60 -11.72 -7.06 2.62
CA MET A 60 -11.72 -5.70 2.10
C MET A 60 -10.59 -5.50 1.08
N PRO A 61 -10.79 -4.64 0.07
CA PRO A 61 -9.79 -4.45 -0.96
C PRO A 61 -8.51 -3.83 -0.42
N CYS A 62 -7.38 -4.43 -0.78
CA CYS A 62 -6.06 -4.02 -0.31
C CYS A 62 -5.26 -3.32 -1.41
N CYS A 63 -4.45 -2.35 -0.99
CA CYS A 63 -3.50 -1.64 -1.84
C CYS A 63 -2.06 -1.93 -1.39
N TYR A 64 -1.08 -1.46 -2.16
CA TYR A 64 0.32 -1.49 -1.72
C TYR A 64 0.52 -0.57 -0.50
N GLY A 65 0.48 -1.14 0.69
CA GLY A 65 0.43 -0.40 1.96
C GLY A 65 1.80 0.08 2.44
N ARG A 66 2.18 1.32 2.12
CA ARG A 66 3.48 1.89 2.52
C ARG A 66 3.55 2.34 3.99
N GLY A 67 2.43 2.77 4.58
CA GLY A 67 2.41 3.36 5.93
C GLY A 67 2.82 2.38 7.04
N GLY A 68 2.31 1.15 7.01
CA GLY A 68 2.70 0.10 7.96
C GLY A 68 4.14 -0.39 7.77
N LEU A 69 4.58 -0.47 6.51
CA LEU A 69 5.95 -0.84 6.14
C LEU A 69 6.96 0.22 6.63
N ALA A 70 6.63 1.52 6.48
CA ALA A 70 7.45 2.61 7.01
C ALA A 70 7.57 2.56 8.53
N GLY A 71 6.51 2.17 9.23
CA GLY A 71 6.54 1.92 10.67
C GLY A 71 7.52 0.81 11.03
N GLN A 72 7.41 -0.36 10.39
CA GLN A 72 8.33 -1.49 10.61
C GLN A 72 9.78 -1.10 10.33
N TYR A 73 10.02 -0.30 9.30
CA TYR A 73 11.35 0.21 8.97
C TYR A 73 11.91 1.14 10.06
N LYS A 74 11.09 2.04 10.61
CA LYS A 74 11.47 2.89 11.76
C LYS A 74 11.77 2.09 13.04
N PHE A 75 11.11 0.94 13.22
CA PHE A 75 11.37 0.02 14.33
C PHE A 75 12.57 -0.94 14.08
N GLY A 76 13.32 -0.77 12.99
CA GLY A 76 14.50 -1.56 12.68
C GLY A 76 14.24 -2.85 11.89
N GLY A 77 13.00 -3.09 11.45
CA GLY A 77 12.64 -4.20 10.57
C GLY A 77 13.08 -3.93 9.13
N ARG A 78 14.28 -4.38 8.77
CA ARG A 78 14.86 -4.19 7.43
C ARG A 78 14.58 -5.33 6.43
N SER A 79 13.82 -6.35 6.82
CA SER A 79 13.55 -7.54 6.00
C SER A 79 12.05 -7.79 5.79
N GLY A 80 11.69 -8.23 4.58
CA GLY A 80 10.33 -8.71 4.26
C GLY A 80 9.90 -9.91 5.13
N ALA A 81 10.85 -10.67 5.67
CA ALA A 81 10.56 -11.76 6.61
C ALA A 81 9.94 -11.24 7.93
N CYS A 82 10.38 -10.08 8.42
CA CYS A 82 9.79 -9.47 9.62
C CYS A 82 8.31 -9.13 9.38
N VAL A 83 8.01 -8.55 8.22
CA VAL A 83 6.64 -8.21 7.81
C VAL A 83 5.78 -9.48 7.68
N ALA A 84 6.34 -10.54 7.07
CA ALA A 84 5.66 -11.82 6.92
C ALA A 84 5.34 -12.48 8.28
N ILE A 85 6.28 -12.47 9.22
CA ILE A 85 6.09 -13.06 10.56
C ILE A 85 5.02 -12.29 11.34
N VAL A 86 5.05 -10.95 11.31
CA VAL A 86 4.04 -10.12 11.98
C VAL A 86 2.66 -10.33 11.34
N GLY A 87 2.60 -10.44 10.00
CA GLY A 87 1.37 -10.76 9.27
C GLY A 87 0.82 -12.14 9.65
N ALA A 88 1.66 -13.17 9.66
CA ALA A 88 1.29 -14.52 10.06
C ALA A 88 0.84 -14.58 11.53
N ALA A 89 1.52 -13.88 12.43
CA ALA A 89 1.12 -13.78 13.82
C ALA A 89 -0.28 -13.15 13.97
N LYS A 90 -0.57 -12.06 13.23
CA LYS A 90 -1.92 -11.46 13.22
C LYS A 90 -2.97 -12.39 12.63
N LEU A 91 -2.64 -13.16 11.60
CA LEU A 91 -3.55 -14.15 11.01
C LEU A 91 -3.88 -15.28 12.00
N VAL A 92 -2.86 -15.86 12.62
CA VAL A 92 -3.04 -16.92 13.62
C VAL A 92 -3.82 -16.40 14.82
N LEU A 93 -3.52 -15.19 15.27
CA LEU A 93 -4.23 -14.54 16.37
C LEU A 93 -5.70 -14.28 16.02
N GLY A 94 -5.99 -13.82 14.79
CA GLY A 94 -7.35 -13.62 14.30
C GLY A 94 -8.13 -14.93 14.14
N LEU A 95 -7.48 -16.01 13.71
CA LEU A 95 -8.12 -17.32 13.55
C LEU A 95 -8.36 -18.01 14.91
N ALA A 96 -7.41 -17.93 15.83
CA ALA A 96 -7.49 -18.58 17.13
C ALA A 96 -8.37 -17.82 18.14
N LEU A 97 -8.35 -16.48 18.11
CA LEU A 97 -9.02 -15.62 19.10
C LEU A 97 -10.03 -14.64 18.49
N GLY A 98 -10.41 -14.77 17.21
CA GLY A 98 -11.22 -13.78 16.49
C GLY A 98 -12.50 -13.33 17.22
N ASN A 99 -13.24 -14.27 17.82
CA ASN A 99 -14.46 -13.96 18.56
C ASN A 99 -14.19 -13.20 19.87
N SER A 100 -13.09 -13.50 20.57
CA SER A 100 -12.68 -12.83 21.80
C SER A 100 -12.08 -11.45 21.52
N LEU A 101 -11.32 -11.32 20.43
CA LEU A 101 -10.77 -10.05 19.94
C LEU A 101 -11.86 -9.06 19.58
N GLY A 102 -12.95 -9.50 18.93
CA GLY A 102 -14.08 -8.62 18.61
C GLY A 102 -14.68 -7.93 19.83
N ILE A 103 -14.76 -8.64 20.97
CA ILE A 103 -15.28 -8.11 22.23
C ILE A 103 -14.31 -7.09 22.84
N VAL A 104 -13.01 -7.39 22.83
CA VAL A 104 -11.96 -6.47 23.32
C VAL A 104 -11.86 -5.21 22.44
N LEU A 105 -11.97 -5.36 21.12
CA LEU A 105 -11.97 -4.22 20.20
C LEU A 105 -13.18 -3.29 20.40
N ASN A 106 -14.32 -3.82 20.85
CA ASN A 106 -15.51 -3.01 21.15
C ASN A 106 -15.30 -2.07 22.34
N HIS A 107 -14.43 -2.46 23.29
CA HIS A 107 -14.03 -1.61 24.41
C HIS A 107 -13.04 -0.50 24.02
N PHE A 108 -12.51 -0.51 22.79
CA PHE A 108 -11.53 0.49 22.39
C PHE A 108 -12.22 1.84 22.10
N PRO A 109 -11.74 2.95 22.69
CA PRO A 109 -12.39 4.26 22.51
C PRO A 109 -12.29 4.72 21.05
N LEU A 110 -13.45 4.82 20.39
CA LEU A 110 -13.58 5.25 19.00
C LEU A 110 -12.94 6.63 18.72
N GLY A 111 -12.87 7.49 19.74
CA GLY A 111 -12.23 8.80 19.64
C GLY A 111 -10.73 8.72 19.31
N ILE A 112 -10.00 7.78 19.91
CA ILE A 112 -8.56 7.61 19.65
C ILE A 112 -8.35 7.10 18.22
N LEU A 113 -9.17 6.14 17.78
CA LEU A 113 -9.11 5.60 16.42
C LEU A 113 -9.37 6.70 15.39
N GLY A 114 -10.36 7.56 15.61
CA GLY A 114 -10.67 8.69 14.73
C GLY A 114 -9.53 9.70 14.62
N VAL A 115 -8.87 10.03 15.73
CA VAL A 115 -7.73 10.96 15.73
C VAL A 115 -6.53 10.37 15.01
N LEU A 116 -6.19 9.10 15.28
CA LEU A 116 -5.08 8.41 14.60
C LEU A 116 -5.31 8.31 13.09
N LEU A 117 -6.55 7.97 12.67
CA LEU A 117 -6.92 7.92 11.26
C LEU A 117 -6.85 9.31 10.60
N ARG A 118 -7.28 10.36 11.30
CA ARG A 118 -7.19 11.74 10.79
C ARG A 118 -5.75 12.17 10.60
N LEU A 119 -4.88 11.92 11.56
CA LEU A 119 -3.46 12.28 11.45
C LEU A 119 -2.79 11.50 10.31
N ALA A 120 -3.01 10.19 10.22
CA ALA A 120 -2.49 9.39 9.12
C ALA A 120 -3.02 9.85 7.74
N GLY A 121 -4.30 10.27 7.69
CA GLY A 121 -4.91 10.84 6.48
C GLY A 121 -4.29 12.17 6.08
N ILE A 122 -4.03 13.06 7.03
CA ILE A 122 -3.37 14.36 6.77
C ILE A 122 -1.94 14.17 6.29
N GLU A 123 -1.17 13.28 6.92
CA GLU A 123 0.19 12.93 6.49
C GLU A 123 0.21 12.40 5.05
N LEU A 124 -0.71 11.49 4.72
CA LEU A 124 -0.82 10.96 3.36
C LEU A 124 -1.26 12.04 2.36
N ALA A 125 -2.19 12.91 2.74
CA ALA A 125 -2.65 14.01 1.90
C ALA A 125 -1.52 15.02 1.63
N MET A 126 -0.71 15.38 2.63
CA MET A 126 0.44 16.26 2.46
C MET A 126 1.49 15.65 1.53
N ALA A 127 1.85 14.39 1.75
CA ALA A 127 2.80 13.67 0.88
C ALA A 127 2.28 13.58 -0.57
N SER A 128 0.98 13.36 -0.75
CA SER A 128 0.36 13.30 -2.09
C SER A 128 0.32 14.67 -2.78
N ARG A 129 0.18 15.76 -2.01
CA ARG A 129 0.17 17.13 -2.53
C ARG A 129 1.57 17.60 -2.93
N ASP A 130 2.59 17.22 -2.18
CA ASP A 130 3.99 17.58 -2.45
C ASP A 130 4.48 17.05 -3.81
N MET A 131 3.95 15.91 -4.23
CA MET A 131 4.29 15.30 -5.53
C MET A 131 3.47 15.86 -6.71
N SER A 132 2.43 16.66 -6.45
CA SER A 132 1.39 17.00 -7.42
C SER A 132 1.45 18.46 -7.87
N SER A 133 1.22 18.73 -9.17
CA SER A 133 1.07 20.11 -9.68
C SER A 133 -0.19 20.77 -9.11
N LYS A 134 -0.27 22.11 -9.16
CA LYS A 134 -1.37 22.90 -8.56
C LYS A 134 -2.75 22.48 -9.07
N GLU A 135 -2.84 22.09 -10.33
CA GLU A 135 -4.08 21.65 -10.98
C GLU A 135 -4.48 20.24 -10.50
N ASP A 136 -3.53 19.29 -10.53
CA ASP A 136 -3.73 17.91 -10.06
C ASP A 136 -4.07 17.83 -8.56
N SER A 137 -3.49 18.71 -7.74
CA SER A 137 -3.73 18.77 -6.30
C SER A 137 -5.18 19.15 -5.96
N MET A 138 -5.79 20.04 -6.75
CA MET A 138 -7.19 20.45 -6.55
C MET A 138 -8.12 19.30 -6.91
N VAL A 139 -7.86 18.61 -8.02
CA VAL A 139 -8.66 17.48 -8.51
C VAL A 139 -8.65 16.32 -7.50
N MET A 140 -7.49 15.97 -6.97
CA MET A 140 -7.36 14.89 -5.99
C MET A 140 -8.03 15.22 -4.65
N LEU A 141 -7.96 16.46 -4.18
CA LEU A 141 -8.67 16.93 -2.99
C LEU A 141 -10.19 16.85 -3.14
N ILE A 142 -10.71 17.31 -4.28
CA ILE A 142 -12.14 17.27 -4.60
C ILE A 142 -12.63 15.81 -4.70
N CYS A 143 -11.89 14.95 -5.41
CA CYS A 143 -12.20 13.53 -5.53
C CYS A 143 -12.20 12.80 -4.17
N THR A 144 -11.22 13.09 -3.32
CA THR A 144 -11.12 12.51 -1.97
C THR A 144 -12.21 13.02 -1.04
N ALA A 145 -12.65 14.27 -1.19
CA ALA A 145 -13.75 14.84 -0.40
C ALA A 145 -15.12 14.30 -0.83
N ILE A 146 -15.32 13.99 -2.12
CA ILE A 146 -16.60 13.50 -2.66
C ILE A 146 -16.76 11.98 -2.49
N SER A 147 -15.67 11.21 -2.55
CA SER A 147 -15.72 9.74 -2.47
C SER A 147 -16.38 9.17 -1.20
N PRO A 148 -16.26 9.80 0.00
CA PRO A 148 -16.96 9.34 1.20
C PRO A 148 -18.46 9.70 1.22
N VAL A 149 -18.89 10.66 0.41
CA VAL A 149 -20.24 11.25 0.47
C VAL A 149 -21.21 10.56 -0.49
N GLY A 150 -20.71 9.98 -1.58
CA GLY A 150 -21.50 9.13 -2.47
C GLY A 150 -21.32 7.66 -2.11
N SER A 151 -22.40 6.87 -2.10
CA SER A 151 -22.39 5.42 -1.88
C SER A 151 -21.53 4.61 -2.89
N SER A 152 -20.72 5.27 -3.73
CA SER A 152 -19.78 4.66 -4.66
C SER A 152 -18.53 5.52 -4.86
N THR A 153 -17.36 4.92 -4.64
CA THR A 153 -16.03 5.48 -4.99
C THR A 153 -15.89 5.79 -6.49
N THR A 154 -16.78 5.22 -7.31
CA THR A 154 -16.90 5.42 -8.75
C THR A 154 -17.05 6.89 -9.15
N LEU A 155 -17.77 7.69 -8.36
CA LEU A 155 -17.98 9.12 -8.65
C LEU A 155 -16.69 9.93 -8.54
N GLY A 156 -15.85 9.60 -7.55
CA GLY A 156 -14.52 10.19 -7.42
C GLY A 156 -13.64 9.87 -8.64
N PHE A 157 -13.64 8.60 -9.06
CA PHE A 157 -12.88 8.18 -10.24
C PHE A 157 -13.34 8.87 -11.53
N LEU A 158 -14.66 8.96 -11.77
CA LEU A 158 -15.21 9.66 -12.94
C LEU A 158 -14.85 11.14 -12.94
N CYS A 159 -15.00 11.82 -11.80
CA CYS A 159 -14.67 13.24 -11.68
C CYS A 159 -13.18 13.49 -11.96
N GLY A 160 -12.29 12.66 -11.39
CA GLY A 160 -10.86 12.74 -11.65
C GLY A 160 -10.50 12.49 -13.12
N TRP A 161 -11.07 11.46 -13.74
CA TRP A 161 -10.84 11.15 -15.16
C TRP A 161 -11.34 12.24 -16.09
N SER A 162 -12.47 12.86 -15.77
CA SER A 162 -13.04 13.98 -16.53
C SER A 162 -12.15 15.23 -16.46
N CYS A 163 -11.55 15.49 -15.30
CA CYS A 163 -10.72 16.68 -15.06
C CYS A 163 -9.33 16.56 -15.72
N THR A 164 -8.73 15.37 -15.75
CA THR A 164 -7.44 15.12 -16.43
C THR A 164 -7.48 15.27 -17.95
N ARG A 165 -8.68 15.26 -18.56
CA ARG A 165 -8.84 15.32 -20.03
C ARG A 165 -9.12 16.73 -20.57
N SER A 166 -9.27 17.73 -19.70
CA SER A 166 -9.59 19.12 -20.08
C SER A 166 -8.40 20.05 -19.94
#